data_AF-A0A416ES85-F1
#
_entry.id   AF-A0A416ES85-F1
#
_cell.length_a   1.000
_cell.length_b   1.000
_cell.length_c   1.000
_cell.angle_alpha   90.00
_cell.angle_beta   90.00
_cell.angle_gamma   90.00
#
_symmetry.space_group_name_H-M   'P 1'
#
loop_
_entity.id
_entity.type
_entity.pdbx_description
1 polymer ?
#
loop_
_entity_poly.entity_id
_entity_poly.type
_entity_poly.pdbx_seq_one_letter_code
_entity_poly.pdbx_strand_id
1 'polypeptide(L)'
;MLQNQTTENTLDNLRKICSLKPAMNYENYKPFYYYVSSAESEAKKAGLLPNWLITDHIAIGINFHTAKGIILRDAQQIQLLKNSFIQERKIAKEMLFCSDLNAYVKDVNVMMNEGYVTHNYYIEYSPCLLHLIPLNVLKQQIILDGVEKEQLLSSLFQRIRHMETESMVHIFCISGLRQLMEQGRIAGYPDMLYKPLDPAMRLWLLKSYYQYMLHTPHSCICVKENFVQLPKHISIVCSSNVHNGIAFWNNTSHGLQYYILKESGFSQKLYEFCQFLENGNMAWSQEETLDIIRNMIVEYGGTL
;
A
#
# COMPACT_ATOMS: atom_id res chain seq x y z
N MET A 1 -16.28 -1.32 -18.59
CA MET A 1 -14.85 -1.28 -18.18
C MET A 1 -14.34 -2.71 -18.26
N LEU A 2 -13.34 -2.99 -19.09
CA LEU A 2 -12.71 -4.31 -19.17
C LEU A 2 -12.01 -4.56 -17.82
N GLN A 3 -12.71 -5.23 -16.91
CA GLN A 3 -12.08 -5.96 -15.81
C GLN A 3 -11.32 -7.14 -16.45
N ASN A 4 -10.30 -7.68 -15.78
CA ASN A 4 -9.65 -8.93 -16.17
C ASN A 4 -10.70 -10.06 -16.17
N GLN A 5 -11.43 -10.22 -17.28
CA GLN A 5 -12.54 -11.16 -17.42
C GLN A 5 -12.06 -12.55 -17.89
N THR A 6 -10.78 -12.72 -18.17
CA THR A 6 -10.20 -13.99 -18.61
C THR A 6 -9.09 -14.43 -17.66
N THR A 7 -9.09 -15.72 -17.32
CA THR A 7 -8.16 -16.37 -16.39
C THR A 7 -6.76 -16.53 -16.95
N GLU A 8 -6.56 -16.31 -18.25
CA GLU A 8 -5.26 -16.34 -18.91
C GLU A 8 -4.40 -15.14 -18.48
N ASN A 9 -3.17 -15.41 -18.03
CA ASN A 9 -2.19 -14.39 -17.63
C ASN A 9 -2.57 -13.49 -16.44
N THR A 10 -3.24 -14.06 -15.43
CA THR A 10 -3.61 -13.36 -14.19
C THR A 10 -2.44 -12.74 -13.40
N LEU A 11 -1.19 -13.14 -13.66
CA LEU A 11 0.01 -12.58 -13.03
C LEU A 11 0.79 -11.59 -13.92
N ASP A 12 0.36 -11.33 -15.16
CA ASP A 12 1.14 -10.47 -16.06
C ASP A 12 1.16 -9.01 -15.62
N ASN A 13 0.05 -8.51 -15.06
CA ASN A 13 0.01 -7.14 -14.51
C ASN A 13 0.98 -7.01 -13.34
N LEU A 14 1.02 -8.01 -12.46
CA LEU A 14 1.97 -8.07 -11.34
C LEU A 14 3.42 -8.01 -11.82
N ARG A 15 3.79 -8.84 -12.82
CA ARG A 15 5.14 -8.85 -13.39
C ARG A 15 5.51 -7.50 -14.02
N LYS A 16 4.58 -6.86 -14.71
CA LYS A 16 4.78 -5.51 -15.31
C LYS A 16 4.94 -4.43 -14.25
N ILE A 17 4.18 -4.48 -13.14
CA ILE A 17 4.36 -3.53 -12.04
C ILE A 17 5.75 -3.70 -11.40
N CYS A 18 6.23 -4.94 -11.23
CA CYS A 18 7.56 -5.19 -10.71
C CYS A 18 8.67 -4.57 -11.57
N SER A 19 8.53 -4.56 -12.90
CA SER A 19 9.52 -3.93 -13.79
C SER A 19 9.49 -2.40 -13.75
N LEU A 20 8.39 -1.78 -13.30
CA LEU A 20 8.25 -0.33 -13.16
C LEU A 20 8.80 0.20 -11.83
N LYS A 21 9.18 -0.68 -10.89
CA LYS A 21 9.60 -0.31 -9.53
C LYS A 21 10.68 0.79 -9.46
N PRO A 22 11.76 0.77 -10.26
CA PRO A 22 12.76 1.83 -10.22
C PRO A 22 12.21 3.18 -10.72
N ALA A 23 11.34 3.17 -11.74
CA ALA A 23 10.77 4.37 -12.32
C ALA A 23 9.73 5.03 -11.41
N MET A 24 9.02 4.24 -10.59
CA MET A 24 8.06 4.74 -9.60
C MET A 24 8.69 5.62 -8.51
N ASN A 25 9.99 5.51 -8.28
CA ASN A 25 10.71 6.32 -7.29
C ASN A 25 11.23 7.66 -7.84
N TYR A 26 10.95 7.99 -9.10
CA TYR A 26 11.32 9.29 -9.68
C TYR A 26 10.15 10.27 -9.56
N GLU A 27 10.35 11.36 -8.82
CA GLU A 27 9.28 12.30 -8.43
C GLU A 27 8.55 12.94 -9.62
N ASN A 28 9.24 13.12 -10.74
CA ASN A 28 8.67 13.71 -11.95
C ASN A 28 8.11 12.66 -12.93
N TYR A 29 8.17 11.37 -12.59
CA TYR A 29 7.63 10.30 -13.40
C TYR A 29 6.21 9.95 -12.97
N LYS A 30 5.27 10.06 -13.91
CA LYS A 30 3.87 9.71 -13.70
C LYS A 30 3.47 8.54 -14.62
N PRO A 31 3.39 7.31 -14.10
CA PRO A 31 2.95 6.17 -14.90
C PRO A 31 1.45 6.22 -15.16
N PHE A 32 1.06 5.95 -16.41
CA PHE A 32 -0.32 5.80 -16.84
C PHE A 32 -0.53 4.40 -17.43
N TYR A 33 -1.75 3.85 -17.29
CA TYR A 33 -2.10 2.54 -17.82
C TYR A 33 -3.48 2.54 -18.48
N TYR A 34 -3.67 1.65 -19.45
CA TYR A 34 -4.98 1.32 -20.01
C TYR A 34 -5.00 -0.17 -20.37
N TYR A 35 -6.19 -0.76 -20.39
CA TYR A 35 -6.37 -2.13 -20.82
C TYR A 35 -6.62 -2.18 -22.33
N VAL A 36 -6.04 -3.21 -22.96
CA VAL A 36 -6.27 -3.58 -24.36
C VAL A 36 -6.68 -5.04 -24.40
N SER A 37 -7.40 -5.44 -25.44
CA SER A 37 -7.67 -6.87 -25.66
C SER A 37 -6.38 -7.63 -25.99
N SER A 38 -6.38 -8.96 -25.83
CA SER A 38 -5.24 -9.80 -26.19
C SER A 38 -4.86 -9.63 -27.67
N ALA A 39 -5.85 -9.55 -28.56
CA ALA A 39 -5.63 -9.32 -29.99
C ALA A 39 -4.96 -7.97 -30.28
N GLU A 40 -5.43 -6.89 -29.64
CA GLU A 40 -4.82 -5.56 -29.75
C GLU A 40 -3.39 -5.53 -29.18
N SER A 41 -3.15 -6.22 -28.05
CA SER A 41 -1.82 -6.36 -27.46
C SER A 41 -0.86 -7.04 -28.44
N GLU A 42 -1.25 -8.18 -29.02
CA GLU A 42 -0.41 -8.89 -30.00
C GLU A 42 -0.18 -8.07 -31.26
N ALA A 43 -1.20 -7.37 -31.77
CA ALA A 43 -1.05 -6.45 -32.90
C ALA A 43 -0.06 -5.32 -32.61
N LYS A 44 -0.10 -4.74 -31.39
CA LYS A 44 0.88 -3.73 -30.96
C LYS A 44 2.28 -4.31 -30.87
N LYS A 45 2.46 -5.48 -30.27
CA LYS A 45 3.79 -6.15 -30.18
C LYS A 45 4.38 -6.48 -31.55
N ALA A 46 3.54 -6.88 -32.50
CA ALA A 46 3.94 -7.16 -33.87
C ALA A 46 4.27 -5.89 -34.69
N GLY A 47 3.89 -4.71 -34.19
CA GLY A 47 4.23 -3.43 -34.77
C GLY A 47 5.75 -3.21 -34.85
N LEU A 48 6.19 -2.41 -35.83
CA LEU A 48 7.62 -2.17 -36.08
C LEU A 48 8.32 -1.54 -34.86
N LEU A 49 7.68 -0.55 -34.23
CA LEU A 49 8.20 0.25 -33.12
C LEU A 49 7.08 0.56 -32.11
N PRO A 50 6.72 -0.37 -31.21
CA PRO A 50 5.67 -0.15 -30.23
C PRO A 50 6.10 0.68 -29.03
N ASN A 51 7.41 0.87 -28.81
CA ASN A 51 7.94 1.61 -27.67
C ASN A 51 8.57 2.91 -28.17
N TRP A 52 8.12 4.05 -27.62
CA TRP A 52 8.62 5.37 -28.01
C TRP A 52 9.10 6.16 -26.79
N LEU A 53 10.30 6.73 -26.91
CA LEU A 53 10.82 7.77 -26.02
C LEU A 53 10.77 9.09 -26.79
N ILE A 54 9.94 10.03 -26.37
CA ILE A 54 9.66 11.27 -27.10
C ILE A 54 10.13 12.46 -26.25
N THR A 55 10.97 13.31 -26.85
CA THR A 55 11.45 14.57 -26.26
C THR A 55 11.10 15.74 -27.19
N ASP A 56 11.60 16.94 -26.89
CA ASP A 56 11.42 18.12 -27.75
C ASP A 56 12.23 18.08 -29.04
N HIS A 57 13.33 17.32 -29.07
CA HIS A 57 14.30 17.37 -30.19
C HIS A 57 14.55 16.02 -30.84
N ILE A 58 14.25 14.93 -30.13
CA ILE A 58 14.43 13.57 -30.62
C ILE A 58 13.25 12.69 -30.24
N ALA A 59 12.93 11.74 -31.11
CA ALA A 59 12.10 10.59 -30.76
C ALA A 59 12.87 9.30 -31.06
N ILE A 60 12.90 8.37 -30.10
CA ILE A 60 13.54 7.07 -30.25
C ILE A 60 12.44 6.03 -30.27
N GLY A 61 12.25 5.40 -31.43
CA GLY A 61 11.35 4.26 -31.60
C GLY A 61 12.14 2.98 -31.41
N ILE A 62 11.61 2.06 -30.61
CA ILE A 62 12.27 0.79 -30.27
C ILE A 62 11.27 -0.34 -30.52
N ASN A 63 11.74 -1.42 -31.15
CA ASN A 63 10.92 -2.61 -31.37
C ASN A 63 10.60 -3.33 -30.04
N PHE A 64 9.63 -4.24 -30.04
CA PHE A 64 9.19 -4.91 -28.80
C PHE A 64 10.32 -5.64 -28.05
N HIS A 65 11.22 -6.30 -28.79
CA HIS A 65 12.36 -7.03 -28.23
C HIS A 65 13.55 -6.15 -27.84
N THR A 66 13.45 -4.82 -27.97
CA THR A 66 14.53 -3.86 -27.69
C THR A 66 15.83 -4.09 -28.47
N ALA A 67 15.77 -4.84 -29.56
CA ALA A 67 16.92 -5.23 -30.38
C ALA A 67 17.22 -4.25 -31.52
N LYS A 68 16.22 -3.47 -31.95
CA LYS A 68 16.32 -2.52 -33.05
C LYS A 68 15.58 -1.24 -32.69
N GLY A 69 16.09 -0.12 -33.18
CA GLY A 69 15.42 1.17 -33.01
C GLY A 69 15.79 2.15 -34.12
N ILE A 70 15.01 3.23 -34.20
CA ILE A 70 15.26 4.37 -35.08
C ILE A 70 15.28 5.65 -34.25
N ILE A 71 16.01 6.64 -34.74
CA ILE A 71 16.06 7.98 -34.15
C ILE A 71 15.48 8.95 -35.16
N LEU A 72 14.45 9.69 -34.73
CA LEU A 72 13.84 10.77 -35.50
C LEU A 72 14.27 12.10 -34.91
N ARG A 73 14.60 13.06 -35.79
CA ARG A 73 15.00 14.44 -35.45
C ARG A 73 14.15 15.50 -36.16
N ASP A 74 13.26 15.07 -37.06
CA ASP A 74 12.37 15.97 -37.77
C ASP A 74 11.27 16.49 -36.83
N ALA A 75 11.10 17.82 -36.80
CA ALA A 75 10.18 18.47 -35.87
C ALA A 75 8.72 18.11 -36.14
N GLN A 76 8.32 17.90 -37.40
CA GLN A 76 6.95 17.54 -37.75
C GLN A 76 6.64 16.10 -37.31
N GLN A 77 7.56 15.17 -37.54
CA GLN A 77 7.44 13.78 -37.08
C GLN A 77 7.36 13.69 -35.55
N ILE A 78 8.21 14.44 -34.84
CA ILE A 78 8.17 14.50 -33.37
C ILE A 78 6.83 15.04 -32.89
N GLN A 79 6.30 16.09 -33.53
CA GLN A 79 5.02 16.67 -33.15
C GLN A 79 3.85 15.69 -33.37
N LEU A 80 3.87 14.90 -34.45
CA LEU A 80 2.87 13.86 -34.70
C LEU A 80 2.88 12.80 -33.58
N LEU A 81 4.07 12.34 -33.17
CA LEU A 81 4.21 11.37 -32.09
C LEU A 81 3.73 11.95 -30.74
N LYS A 82 4.06 13.21 -30.43
CA LYS A 82 3.55 13.91 -29.25
C LYS A 82 2.03 13.97 -29.24
N ASN A 83 1.42 14.33 -30.38
CA ASN A 83 -0.03 14.39 -30.51
C ASN A 83 -0.68 13.01 -30.28
N SER A 84 -0.10 11.95 -30.86
CA SER A 84 -0.56 10.57 -30.66
C SER A 84 -0.49 10.15 -29.19
N PHE A 85 0.65 10.41 -28.52
CA PHE A 85 0.81 10.16 -27.09
C PHE A 85 -0.25 10.90 -26.25
N ILE A 86 -0.53 12.17 -26.57
CA ILE A 86 -1.56 12.95 -25.86
C ILE A 86 -2.94 12.32 -26.02
N GLN A 87 -3.29 11.80 -27.21
CA GLN A 87 -4.58 11.12 -27.41
C GLN A 87 -4.66 9.82 -26.63
N GLU A 88 -3.60 8.99 -26.64
CA GLU A 88 -3.57 7.76 -25.84
C GLU A 88 -3.66 8.06 -24.34
N ARG A 89 -3.01 9.14 -23.88
CA ARG A 89 -3.05 9.56 -22.48
C ARG A 89 -4.46 9.93 -22.00
N LYS A 90 -5.34 10.42 -22.89
CA LYS A 90 -6.73 10.76 -22.51
C LYS A 90 -7.57 9.57 -22.09
N ILE A 91 -7.28 8.38 -22.61
CA ILE A 91 -8.00 7.14 -22.26
C ILE A 91 -7.28 6.33 -21.18
N ALA A 92 -6.06 6.73 -20.83
CA ALA A 92 -5.26 6.10 -19.79
C ALA A 92 -5.61 6.64 -18.40
N LYS A 93 -5.40 5.80 -17.37
CA LYS A 93 -5.57 6.14 -15.96
C LYS A 93 -4.20 6.31 -15.31
N GLU A 94 -4.05 7.31 -14.44
CA GLU A 94 -2.86 7.47 -13.62
C GLU A 94 -2.75 6.27 -12.66
N MET A 95 -1.57 5.65 -12.64
CA MET A 95 -1.33 4.40 -11.90
C MET A 95 -0.76 4.66 -10.51
N LEU A 96 0.02 5.73 -10.35
CA LEU A 96 0.76 6.02 -9.12
C LEU A 96 0.49 7.45 -8.69
N PHE A 97 0.05 7.61 -7.44
CA PHE A 97 -0.18 8.90 -6.81
C PHE A 97 0.82 9.07 -5.67
N CYS A 98 1.37 10.26 -5.50
CA CYS A 98 2.33 10.59 -4.46
C CYS A 98 1.77 11.74 -3.61
N SER A 99 1.83 11.61 -2.28
CA SER A 99 1.36 12.62 -1.33
C SER A 99 2.14 12.57 -0.01
N ASP A 100 2.10 13.66 0.76
CA ASP A 100 2.57 13.63 2.14
C ASP A 100 1.58 12.87 3.05
N LEU A 101 1.99 12.62 4.31
CA LEU A 101 1.17 11.91 5.30
C LEU A 101 -0.20 12.57 5.51
N ASN A 102 -0.26 13.90 5.63
CA ASN A 102 -1.50 14.58 5.96
C ASN A 102 -2.50 14.50 4.79
N ALA A 103 -2.02 14.73 3.58
CA ALA A 103 -2.80 14.55 2.36
C ALA A 103 -3.28 13.10 2.20
N TYR A 104 -2.40 12.11 2.45
CA TYR A 104 -2.77 10.69 2.42
C TYR A 104 -3.90 10.37 3.40
N VAL A 105 -3.77 10.75 4.68
CA VAL A 105 -4.80 10.45 5.69
C VAL A 105 -6.11 11.17 5.36
N LYS A 106 -6.04 12.39 4.82
CA LYS A 106 -7.22 13.13 4.36
C LYS A 106 -7.94 12.40 3.22
N ASP A 107 -7.20 11.90 2.22
CA ASP A 107 -7.77 11.13 1.12
C ASP A 107 -8.43 9.84 1.60
N VAL A 108 -7.81 9.14 2.55
CA VAL A 108 -8.40 7.96 3.20
C VAL A 108 -9.70 8.33 3.91
N ASN A 109 -9.73 9.43 4.66
CA ASN A 109 -10.94 9.90 5.34
C ASN A 109 -12.07 10.26 4.36
N VAL A 110 -11.74 10.89 3.21
CA VAL A 110 -12.72 11.16 2.15
C VAL A 110 -13.29 9.86 1.61
N MET A 111 -12.43 8.90 1.26
CA MET A 111 -12.84 7.58 0.78
C MET A 111 -13.77 6.85 1.77
N MET A 112 -13.47 6.92 3.07
CA MET A 112 -14.29 6.29 4.11
C MET A 112 -15.66 6.98 4.26
N ASN A 113 -15.72 8.31 4.13
CA ASN A 113 -16.98 9.07 4.22
C ASN A 113 -17.96 8.78 3.08
N GLU A 114 -17.48 8.35 1.92
CA GLU A 114 -18.34 8.01 0.79
C GLU A 114 -19.09 6.67 0.99
N GLY A 115 -18.84 5.93 2.08
CA GLY A 115 -19.67 4.79 2.53
C GLY A 115 -19.50 3.51 1.69
N TYR A 116 -18.47 3.47 0.85
CA TYR A 116 -18.29 2.44 -0.18
C TYR A 116 -17.55 1.18 0.29
N VAL A 117 -17.20 1.07 1.57
CA VAL A 117 -16.23 0.08 2.06
C VAL A 117 -16.76 -0.66 3.28
N THR A 118 -16.87 -1.99 3.17
CA THR A 118 -17.44 -2.84 4.24
C THR A 118 -16.44 -3.78 4.88
N HIS A 119 -15.29 -4.06 4.25
CA HIS A 119 -14.28 -4.99 4.76
C HIS A 119 -12.88 -4.62 4.26
N ASN A 120 -11.93 -4.46 5.20
CA ASN A 120 -10.57 -3.99 4.94
C ASN A 120 -9.52 -4.91 5.54
N TYR A 121 -8.59 -5.36 4.72
CA TYR A 121 -7.35 -6.02 5.13
C TYR A 121 -6.23 -4.99 5.29
N TYR A 122 -5.59 -4.97 6.45
CA TYR A 122 -4.40 -4.19 6.74
C TYR A 122 -3.19 -5.13 6.73
N ILE A 123 -2.39 -5.09 5.67
CA ILE A 123 -1.18 -5.89 5.54
C ILE A 123 0.01 -5.05 5.96
N GLU A 124 0.50 -5.31 7.16
CA GLU A 124 1.52 -4.50 7.81
C GLU A 124 2.49 -5.41 8.57
N TYR A 125 3.75 -5.00 8.70
CA TYR A 125 4.73 -5.81 9.43
C TYR A 125 4.32 -6.00 10.90
N SER A 126 3.93 -4.91 11.56
CA SER A 126 3.26 -4.87 12.87
C SER A 126 1.76 -4.68 12.67
N PRO A 127 0.87 -5.21 13.52
CA PRO A 127 -0.57 -4.99 13.35
C PRO A 127 -0.95 -3.50 13.44
N CYS A 128 -2.08 -3.14 12.83
CA CYS A 128 -2.60 -1.77 12.90
C CYS A 128 -3.11 -1.47 14.32
N LEU A 129 -2.35 -0.70 15.09
CA LEU A 129 -2.68 -0.38 16.49
C LEU A 129 -3.26 1.02 16.68
N LEU A 130 -3.42 1.81 15.61
CA LEU A 130 -3.80 3.22 15.71
C LEU A 130 -5.10 3.44 16.51
N HIS A 131 -6.09 2.59 16.28
CA HIS A 131 -7.40 2.65 16.96
C HIS A 131 -7.36 2.28 18.46
N LEU A 132 -6.28 1.66 18.94
CA LEU A 132 -6.11 1.29 20.35
C LEU A 132 -5.31 2.32 21.15
N ILE A 133 -4.62 3.26 20.48
CA ILE A 133 -3.81 4.26 21.15
C ILE A 133 -4.74 5.37 21.69
N PRO A 134 -4.75 5.65 23.01
CA PRO A 134 -5.53 6.75 23.56
C PRO A 134 -5.14 8.09 22.94
N LEU A 135 -6.13 8.93 22.63
CA LEU A 135 -5.92 10.19 21.91
C LEU A 135 -4.95 11.14 22.63
N ASN A 136 -4.96 11.14 23.96
CA ASN A 136 -4.04 11.93 24.78
C ASN A 136 -2.59 11.43 24.62
N VAL A 137 -2.37 10.11 24.52
CA VAL A 137 -1.05 9.55 24.26
C VAL A 137 -0.60 9.89 22.85
N LEU A 138 -1.48 9.73 21.85
CA LEU A 138 -1.17 10.12 20.46
C LEU A 138 -0.72 11.59 20.37
N LYS A 139 -1.45 12.50 21.03
CA LYS A 139 -1.11 13.93 21.10
C LYS A 139 0.26 14.20 21.72
N GLN A 140 0.65 13.45 22.75
CA GLN A 140 1.93 13.61 23.45
C GLN A 140 3.10 13.02 22.67
N GLN A 141 2.88 11.91 21.97
CA GLN A 141 3.93 11.17 21.29
C GLN A 141 4.33 11.79 19.95
N ILE A 142 3.41 12.43 19.23
CA ILE A 142 3.72 13.10 17.96
C ILE A 142 4.73 14.23 18.18
N ILE A 143 5.83 14.18 17.42
CA ILE A 143 6.96 15.12 17.49
C ILE A 143 6.62 16.46 16.83
N LEU A 144 5.76 16.47 15.81
CA LEU A 144 5.31 17.70 15.14
C LEU A 144 4.72 18.70 16.14
N ASP A 145 4.84 19.98 15.84
CA ASP A 145 4.33 21.08 16.66
C ASP A 145 3.51 22.09 15.83
N GLY A 146 2.84 23.01 16.52
CA GLY A 146 2.06 24.08 15.90
C GLY A 146 0.93 23.58 15.00
N VAL A 147 0.75 24.24 13.86
CA VAL A 147 -0.36 24.00 12.92
C VAL A 147 -0.29 22.61 12.29
N GLU A 148 0.90 22.13 11.96
CA GLU A 148 1.10 20.81 11.33
C GLU A 148 0.66 19.67 12.26
N LYS A 149 0.98 19.79 13.56
CA LYS A 149 0.53 18.83 14.58
C LYS A 149 -1.00 18.77 14.67
N GLU A 150 -1.65 19.93 14.75
CA GLU A 150 -3.10 20.01 14.90
C GLU A 150 -3.84 19.50 13.65
N GLN A 151 -3.31 19.78 12.45
CA GLN A 151 -3.86 19.23 11.21
C GLN A 151 -3.75 17.70 11.16
N LEU A 152 -2.56 17.16 11.47
CA LEU A 152 -2.36 15.71 11.49
C LEU A 152 -3.24 15.04 12.55
N LEU A 153 -3.30 15.59 13.77
CA LEU A 153 -4.14 15.07 14.85
C LEU A 153 -5.62 15.07 14.46
N SER A 154 -6.11 16.13 13.82
CA SER A 154 -7.49 16.19 13.33
C SER A 154 -7.78 15.06 12.33
N SER A 155 -6.89 14.86 11.36
CA SER A 155 -6.99 13.78 10.36
C SER A 155 -6.94 12.39 11.01
N LEU A 156 -6.05 12.17 11.98
CA LEU A 156 -5.91 10.90 12.71
C LEU A 156 -7.13 10.61 13.59
N PHE A 157 -7.68 11.61 14.28
CA PHE A 157 -8.87 11.43 15.12
C PHE A 157 -10.09 11.06 14.29
N GLN A 158 -10.25 11.68 13.13
CA GLN A 158 -11.29 11.27 12.19
C GLN A 158 -11.08 9.83 11.72
N ARG A 159 -9.84 9.46 11.38
CA ARG A 159 -9.51 8.10 10.95
C ARG A 159 -9.86 7.06 12.02
N ILE A 160 -9.50 7.32 13.28
CA ILE A 160 -9.80 6.45 14.43
C ILE A 160 -11.32 6.23 14.56
N ARG A 161 -12.14 7.28 14.43
CA ARG A 161 -13.60 7.12 14.43
C ARG A 161 -14.11 6.24 13.31
N HIS A 162 -13.52 6.34 12.11
CA HIS A 162 -13.88 5.43 11.02
C HIS A 162 -13.50 3.98 11.35
N MET A 163 -12.36 3.73 12.01
CA MET A 163 -11.92 2.39 12.43
C MET A 163 -12.89 1.74 13.42
N GLU A 164 -13.59 2.51 14.26
CA GLU A 164 -14.54 1.97 15.25
C GLU A 164 -15.73 1.23 14.61
N THR A 165 -16.11 1.60 13.38
CA THR A 165 -17.25 1.01 12.66
C THR A 165 -16.85 0.14 11.48
N GLU A 166 -15.55 0.01 11.22
CA GLU A 166 -14.98 -0.67 10.07
C GLU A 166 -14.80 -2.16 10.36
N SER A 167 -15.16 -3.04 9.42
CA SER A 167 -14.73 -4.43 9.48
C SER A 167 -13.27 -4.51 9.04
N MET A 168 -12.38 -4.65 10.02
CA MET A 168 -10.93 -4.66 9.79
C MET A 168 -10.36 -6.04 10.08
N VAL A 169 -9.46 -6.48 9.21
CA VAL A 169 -8.64 -7.67 9.40
C VAL A 169 -7.17 -7.25 9.38
N HIS A 170 -6.49 -7.43 10.51
CA HIS A 170 -5.07 -7.14 10.66
C HIS A 170 -4.23 -8.34 10.22
N ILE A 171 -3.47 -8.17 9.14
CA ILE A 171 -2.51 -9.16 8.64
C ILE A 171 -1.11 -8.71 9.07
N PHE A 172 -0.47 -9.47 9.96
CA PHE A 172 0.81 -9.10 10.56
C PHE A 172 1.71 -10.30 10.86
N CYS A 173 2.94 -10.07 11.28
CA CYS A 173 3.88 -11.12 11.68
C CYS A 173 4.40 -10.95 13.11
N ILE A 174 4.87 -12.04 13.72
CA ILE A 174 5.38 -12.04 15.11
C ILE A 174 6.55 -11.07 15.25
N SER A 175 7.47 -11.05 14.28
CA SER A 175 8.62 -10.14 14.31
C SER A 175 8.22 -8.66 14.33
N GLY A 176 7.06 -8.29 13.77
CA GLY A 176 6.54 -6.92 13.87
C GLY A 176 6.00 -6.56 15.24
N LEU A 177 5.40 -7.51 15.96
CA LEU A 177 5.05 -7.32 17.38
C LEU A 177 6.31 -7.20 18.25
N ARG A 178 7.32 -8.05 18.00
CA ARG A 178 8.60 -7.97 18.72
C ARG A 178 9.28 -6.62 18.51
N GLN A 179 9.30 -6.11 17.29
CA GLN A 179 9.84 -4.77 17.00
C GLN A 179 9.17 -3.67 17.85
N LEU A 180 7.84 -3.71 17.99
CA LEU A 180 7.10 -2.78 18.85
C LEU A 180 7.56 -2.90 20.31
N MET A 181 7.66 -4.13 20.82
CA MET A 181 8.01 -4.37 22.22
C MET A 181 9.45 -3.96 22.55
N GLU A 182 10.39 -4.23 21.65
CA GLU A 182 11.82 -3.93 21.83
C GLU A 182 12.12 -2.45 21.63
N GLN A 183 11.52 -1.83 20.62
CA GLN A 183 11.92 -0.49 20.15
C GLN A 183 10.91 0.59 20.52
N GLY A 184 9.67 0.25 20.89
CA GLY A 184 8.58 1.22 21.02
C GLY A 184 8.16 1.82 19.67
N ARG A 185 8.48 1.11 18.58
CA ARG A 185 8.28 1.54 17.19
C ARG A 185 7.32 0.59 16.47
N ILE A 186 6.26 1.13 15.88
CA ILE A 186 5.39 0.42 14.96
C ILE A 186 6.05 0.50 13.59
N ALA A 187 6.30 -0.65 12.98
CA ALA A 187 6.85 -0.70 11.63
C ALA A 187 5.90 0.03 10.68
N GLY A 188 6.44 0.83 9.77
CA GLY A 188 5.62 1.66 8.88
C GLY A 188 5.61 3.15 9.22
N TYR A 189 6.02 3.55 10.43
CA TYR A 189 6.06 4.96 10.80
C TYR A 189 7.50 5.45 10.93
N PRO A 190 7.82 6.67 10.44
CA PRO A 190 9.18 7.18 10.46
C PRO A 190 9.54 7.67 11.87
N ASP A 191 10.83 7.66 12.20
CA ASP A 191 11.31 8.11 13.50
C ASP A 191 11.00 9.58 13.81
N MET A 192 10.87 10.41 12.77
CA MET A 192 10.55 11.84 12.87
C MET A 192 9.08 12.11 13.20
N LEU A 193 8.18 11.12 13.10
CA LEU A 193 6.74 11.35 13.30
C LEU A 193 6.36 11.40 14.78
N TYR A 194 6.91 10.49 15.59
CA TYR A 194 6.55 10.36 17.00
C TYR A 194 7.75 9.89 17.82
N LYS A 195 7.68 9.98 19.14
CA LYS A 195 8.72 9.45 20.06
C LYS A 195 8.50 7.96 20.29
N PRO A 196 9.55 7.13 20.48
CA PRO A 196 9.35 5.73 20.82
C PRO A 196 8.51 5.58 22.08
N LEU A 197 7.54 4.66 22.05
CA LEU A 197 6.70 4.40 23.21
C LEU A 197 7.55 3.86 24.36
N ASP A 198 7.25 4.25 25.60
CA ASP A 198 7.93 3.69 26.77
C ASP A 198 7.50 2.23 27.03
N PRO A 199 8.27 1.44 27.79
CA PRO A 199 7.96 0.03 28.03
C PRO A 199 6.57 -0.24 28.61
N ALA A 200 6.07 0.63 29.51
CA ALA A 200 4.75 0.45 30.11
C ALA A 200 3.65 0.62 29.07
N MET A 201 3.80 1.62 28.19
CA MET A 201 2.86 1.85 27.08
C MET A 201 2.89 0.72 26.04
N ARG A 202 4.07 0.18 25.72
CA ARG A 202 4.20 -0.97 24.80
C ARG A 202 3.42 -2.18 25.34
N LEU A 203 3.63 -2.50 26.61
CA LEU A 203 2.96 -3.61 27.27
C LEU A 203 1.46 -3.38 27.38
N TRP A 204 1.03 -2.16 27.70
CA TRP A 204 -0.38 -1.80 27.71
C TRP A 204 -1.01 -2.00 26.33
N LEU A 205 -0.38 -1.53 25.24
CA LEU A 205 -0.90 -1.73 23.88
C LEU A 205 -0.98 -3.20 23.50
N LEU A 206 0.02 -4.01 23.85
CA LEU A 206 0.00 -5.44 23.55
C LEU A 206 -1.15 -6.15 24.29
N LYS A 207 -1.40 -5.80 25.56
CA LYS A 207 -2.55 -6.29 26.32
C LYS A 207 -3.87 -5.83 25.73
N SER A 208 -3.99 -4.56 25.36
CA SER A 208 -5.19 -4.02 24.68
C SER A 208 -5.46 -4.73 23.37
N TYR A 209 -4.41 -5.04 22.59
CA TYR A 209 -4.53 -5.79 21.36
C TYR A 209 -4.95 -7.25 21.60
N TYR A 210 -4.37 -7.90 22.61
CA TYR A 210 -4.79 -9.24 23.02
C TYR A 210 -6.28 -9.27 23.41
N GLN A 211 -6.75 -8.28 24.19
CA GLN A 211 -8.16 -8.15 24.54
C GLN A 211 -9.03 -7.88 23.30
N TYR A 212 -8.58 -7.01 22.39
CA TYR A 212 -9.27 -6.78 21.12
C TYR A 212 -9.46 -8.09 20.33
N MET A 213 -8.42 -8.91 20.20
CA MET A 213 -8.47 -10.20 19.50
C MET A 213 -9.44 -11.21 20.13
N LEU A 214 -9.61 -11.19 21.46
CA LEU A 214 -10.60 -12.04 22.13
C LEU A 214 -12.04 -11.62 21.82
N HIS A 215 -12.31 -10.32 21.72
CA HIS A 215 -13.65 -9.79 21.50
C HIS A 215 -14.03 -9.66 20.01
N THR A 216 -13.05 -9.80 19.11
CA THR A 216 -13.25 -9.68 17.66
C THR A 216 -12.67 -10.89 16.92
N PRO A 217 -13.31 -12.08 17.04
CA PRO A 217 -12.84 -13.25 16.31
C PRO A 217 -12.80 -12.97 14.80
N HIS A 218 -11.81 -13.54 14.11
CA HIS A 218 -11.54 -13.33 12.69
C HIS A 218 -11.04 -11.92 12.28
N SER A 219 -10.74 -11.02 13.23
CA SER A 219 -10.17 -9.70 12.92
C SER A 219 -8.65 -9.70 12.70
N CYS A 220 -7.99 -10.86 12.79
CA CYS A 220 -6.53 -10.96 12.82
C CYS A 220 -6.02 -12.21 12.10
N ILE A 221 -4.97 -12.05 11.31
CA ILE A 221 -4.23 -13.11 10.63
C ILE A 221 -2.74 -12.92 10.95
N CYS A 222 -2.18 -13.76 11.81
CA CYS A 222 -0.75 -13.76 12.08
C CYS A 222 -0.05 -14.70 11.10
N VAL A 223 0.67 -14.14 10.12
CA VAL A 223 1.34 -14.93 9.09
C VAL A 223 2.59 -15.62 9.64
N LYS A 224 2.85 -16.83 9.14
CA LYS A 224 4.08 -17.57 9.37
C LYS A 224 5.16 -17.05 8.42
N GLU A 225 6.22 -16.47 8.98
CA GLU A 225 7.24 -15.73 8.22
C GLU A 225 8.06 -16.61 7.25
N ASN A 226 8.04 -17.93 7.43
CA ASN A 226 8.62 -18.88 6.48
C ASN A 226 7.75 -19.10 5.22
N PHE A 227 6.48 -18.70 5.23
CA PHE A 227 5.58 -18.75 4.08
C PHE A 227 5.33 -17.37 3.47
N VAL A 228 5.11 -16.34 4.31
CA VAL A 228 4.78 -14.98 3.88
C VAL A 228 5.69 -13.98 4.58
N GLN A 229 6.55 -13.31 3.80
CA GLN A 229 7.43 -12.27 4.32
C GLN A 229 6.79 -10.90 4.14
N LEU A 230 6.49 -10.24 5.25
CA LEU A 230 5.93 -8.89 5.22
C LEU A 230 7.04 -7.83 5.17
N PRO A 231 6.97 -6.84 4.28
CA PRO A 231 7.90 -5.71 4.24
C PRO A 231 7.72 -4.72 5.41
N LYS A 232 8.81 -4.24 5.99
CA LYS A 232 8.80 -3.29 7.14
C LYS A 232 8.32 -1.87 6.83
N HIS A 233 8.41 -1.44 5.57
CA HIS A 233 8.16 -0.06 5.13
C HIS A 233 6.99 0.05 4.14
N ILE A 234 6.10 -0.92 4.16
CA ILE A 234 4.91 -0.95 3.30
C ILE A 234 3.73 -1.28 4.21
N SER A 235 2.66 -0.49 4.08
CA SER A 235 1.37 -0.72 4.72
C SER A 235 0.34 -0.79 3.63
N ILE A 236 -0.27 -1.95 3.44
CA ILE A 236 -1.24 -2.15 2.37
C ILE A 236 -2.63 -2.20 2.96
N VAL A 237 -3.50 -1.32 2.49
CA VAL A 237 -4.93 -1.39 2.78
C VAL A 237 -5.63 -1.97 1.56
N CYS A 238 -6.29 -3.09 1.73
CA CYS A 238 -7.05 -3.75 0.68
C CYS A 238 -8.51 -3.87 1.09
N SER A 239 -9.42 -3.33 0.29
CA SER A 239 -10.86 -3.35 0.56
C SER A 239 -11.66 -4.19 -0.44
N SER A 240 -12.88 -4.54 -0.05
CA SER A 240 -13.84 -5.24 -0.90
C SER A 240 -14.31 -4.45 -2.14
N ASN A 241 -14.02 -3.15 -2.23
CA ASN A 241 -14.38 -2.32 -3.39
C ASN A 241 -13.19 -2.12 -4.33
N VAL A 242 -13.38 -2.39 -5.62
CA VAL A 242 -12.34 -2.63 -6.66
C VAL A 242 -11.53 -1.37 -7.08
N HIS A 243 -11.54 -0.33 -6.26
CA HIS A 243 -10.84 0.94 -6.48
C HIS A 243 -9.69 1.21 -5.50
N ASN A 244 -9.33 0.24 -4.65
CA ASN A 244 -8.21 0.43 -3.73
C ASN A 244 -6.91 0.57 -4.48
N GLY A 245 -6.05 1.43 -3.97
CA GLY A 245 -4.65 1.39 -4.33
C GLY A 245 -3.83 0.79 -3.20
N ILE A 246 -2.67 0.24 -3.55
CA ILE A 246 -1.68 -0.14 -2.55
C ILE A 246 -0.99 1.11 -2.05
N ALA A 247 -1.19 1.40 -0.77
CA ALA A 247 -0.39 2.38 -0.08
C ALA A 247 1.00 1.80 0.21
N PHE A 248 2.02 2.62 0.11
CA PHE A 248 3.34 2.36 0.69
C PHE A 248 4.00 3.70 0.93
N TRP A 249 5.09 3.72 1.69
CA TRP A 249 5.81 4.95 1.91
C TRP A 249 7.29 4.75 1.63
N ASN A 250 7.96 5.84 1.27
CA ASN A 250 9.38 5.86 1.03
C ASN A 250 9.98 7.15 1.61
N ASN A 251 11.21 7.05 2.11
CA ASN A 251 11.95 8.23 2.52
C ASN A 251 12.74 8.76 1.33
N THR A 252 12.40 9.97 0.87
CA THR A 252 12.97 10.61 -0.32
C THR A 252 13.83 11.81 0.08
N SER A 253 14.46 12.47 -0.90
CA SER A 253 15.12 13.78 -0.69
C SER A 253 14.16 14.85 -0.15
N HIS A 254 12.85 14.67 -0.31
CA HIS A 254 11.80 15.55 0.19
C HIS A 254 11.13 15.04 1.47
N GLY A 255 11.75 14.07 2.16
CA GLY A 255 11.22 13.46 3.37
C GLY A 255 10.27 12.29 3.08
N LEU A 256 9.42 11.97 4.05
CA LEU A 256 8.49 10.86 3.94
C LEU A 256 7.39 11.15 2.92
N GLN A 257 7.30 10.29 1.90
CA GLN A 257 6.25 10.34 0.88
C GLN A 257 5.41 9.06 0.93
N TYR A 258 4.11 9.21 0.79
CA TYR A 258 3.14 8.13 0.62
C TYR A 258 2.80 7.97 -0.85
N TYR A 259 2.80 6.73 -1.30
CA TYR A 259 2.50 6.35 -2.65
C TYR A 259 1.25 5.49 -2.66
N ILE A 260 0.32 5.78 -3.57
CA ILE A 260 -0.86 4.94 -3.80
C ILE A 260 -0.78 4.42 -5.23
N LEU A 261 -0.61 3.11 -5.37
CA LEU A 261 -0.66 2.42 -6.65
C LEU A 261 -2.09 1.96 -6.95
N LYS A 262 -2.78 2.61 -7.89
CA LYS A 262 -4.16 2.28 -8.30
C LYS A 262 -4.17 1.50 -9.62
N GLU A 263 -4.28 0.18 -9.53
CA GLU A 263 -4.52 -0.69 -10.69
C GLU A 263 -5.48 -1.83 -10.28
N SER A 264 -6.67 -1.87 -10.88
CA SER A 264 -7.77 -2.72 -10.43
C SER A 264 -7.45 -4.22 -10.47
N GLY A 265 -6.67 -4.69 -11.45
CA GLY A 265 -6.30 -6.11 -11.54
C GLY A 265 -5.44 -6.55 -10.37
N PHE A 266 -4.45 -5.73 -9.99
CA PHE A 266 -3.58 -5.98 -8.86
C PHE A 266 -4.33 -5.91 -7.53
N SER A 267 -5.14 -4.87 -7.32
CA SER A 267 -5.92 -4.71 -6.08
C SER A 267 -6.88 -5.87 -5.86
N GLN A 268 -7.51 -6.36 -6.94
CA GLN A 268 -8.35 -7.56 -6.87
C GLN A 268 -7.55 -8.81 -6.49
N LYS A 269 -6.39 -9.05 -7.11
CA LYS A 269 -5.56 -10.22 -6.79
C LYS A 269 -5.00 -10.17 -5.38
N LEU A 270 -4.68 -8.99 -4.87
CA LEU A 270 -4.27 -8.86 -3.48
C LEU A 270 -5.43 -9.16 -2.53
N TYR A 271 -6.64 -8.69 -2.82
CA TYR A 271 -7.82 -9.01 -2.02
C TYR A 271 -8.09 -10.52 -1.97
N GLU A 272 -8.08 -11.18 -3.15
CA GLU A 272 -8.22 -12.64 -3.25
C GLU A 272 -7.13 -13.38 -2.45
N PHE A 273 -5.90 -12.86 -2.44
CA PHE A 273 -4.81 -13.41 -1.62
C PHE A 273 -5.08 -13.27 -0.12
N CYS A 274 -5.61 -12.14 0.35
CA CYS A 274 -5.99 -11.96 1.75
C CYS A 274 -7.08 -12.95 2.18
N GLN A 275 -8.11 -13.15 1.35
CA GLN A 275 -9.15 -14.15 1.60
C GLN A 275 -8.59 -15.58 1.65
N PHE A 276 -7.57 -15.86 0.83
CA PHE A 276 -6.87 -17.14 0.88
C PHE A 276 -6.07 -17.31 2.18
N LEU A 277 -5.43 -16.25 2.70
CA LEU A 277 -4.69 -16.29 3.96
C LEU A 277 -5.59 -16.62 5.16
N GLU A 278 -6.84 -16.16 5.18
CA GLU A 278 -7.81 -16.46 6.25
C GLU A 278 -8.08 -17.95 6.40
N ASN A 279 -8.09 -18.69 5.29
CA ASN A 279 -8.50 -20.09 5.23
C ASN A 279 -7.33 -21.05 4.99
N GLY A 280 -6.14 -20.51 4.72
CA GLY A 280 -4.94 -21.26 4.36
C GLY A 280 -4.12 -21.71 5.58
N ASN A 281 -3.03 -22.44 5.31
CA ASN A 281 -2.08 -22.92 6.32
C ASN A 281 -0.85 -22.00 6.51
N MET A 282 -0.85 -20.83 5.86
CA MET A 282 0.23 -19.84 5.89
C MET A 282 0.17 -18.91 7.11
N ALA A 283 -0.90 -18.99 7.90
CA ALA A 283 -1.06 -18.27 9.15
C ALA A 283 -1.06 -19.23 10.35
N TRP A 284 -0.77 -18.67 11.53
CA TRP A 284 -1.06 -19.32 12.80
C TRP A 284 -2.57 -19.32 13.02
N SER A 285 -3.09 -20.33 13.71
CA SER A 285 -4.47 -20.31 14.18
C SER A 285 -4.67 -19.15 15.18
N GLN A 286 -5.93 -18.79 15.41
CA GLN A 286 -6.26 -17.73 16.39
C GLN A 286 -5.78 -18.10 17.80
N GLU A 287 -5.94 -19.37 18.20
CA GLU A 287 -5.47 -19.87 19.50
C GLU A 287 -3.95 -19.79 19.63
N GLU A 288 -3.21 -20.30 18.64
CA GLU A 288 -1.74 -20.19 18.63
C GLU A 288 -1.27 -18.73 18.66
N THR A 289 -1.94 -17.85 17.91
CA THR A 289 -1.61 -16.42 17.89
C THR A 289 -1.84 -15.78 19.27
N LEU A 290 -2.96 -16.07 19.92
CA LEU A 290 -3.27 -15.59 21.27
C LEU A 290 -2.24 -16.10 22.28
N ASP A 291 -1.84 -17.37 22.21
CA ASP A 291 -0.82 -17.95 23.08
C ASP A 291 0.56 -17.32 22.86
N ILE A 292 0.95 -17.06 21.61
CA ILE A 292 2.17 -16.33 21.29
C ILE A 292 2.15 -14.93 21.93
N ILE A 293 1.06 -14.19 21.78
CA ILE A 293 0.92 -12.84 22.34
C ILE A 293 0.91 -12.90 23.88
N ARG A 294 0.20 -13.86 24.49
CA ARG A 294 0.21 -14.08 25.94
C ARG A 294 1.62 -14.32 26.46
N ASN A 295 2.38 -15.22 25.80
CA ASN A 295 3.75 -15.51 26.18
C ASN A 295 4.65 -14.28 26.03
N MET A 296 4.45 -13.48 24.98
CA MET A 296 5.14 -12.20 24.80
C MET A 296 4.80 -11.21 25.93
N ILE A 297 3.54 -11.10 26.35
CA ILE A 297 3.15 -10.24 27.48
C ILE A 297 3.91 -10.64 28.75
N VAL A 298 4.06 -11.94 29.02
CA VAL A 298 4.82 -12.46 30.17
C VAL A 298 6.33 -12.21 30.00
N GLU A 299 6.89 -12.46 28.81
CA GLU A 299 8.30 -12.22 28.46
C GLU A 299 8.73 -10.78 28.77
N TYR A 300 7.85 -9.81 28.48
CA TYR A 300 8.09 -8.38 28.72
C TYR A 300 7.60 -7.89 30.10
N GLY A 301 7.42 -8.81 31.07
CA GLY A 301 7.16 -8.48 32.47
C GLY A 301 5.71 -8.13 32.80
N GLY A 302 4.75 -8.48 31.94
CA GLY A 302 3.32 -8.30 32.18
C GLY A 302 2.59 -9.53 32.68
N THR A 303 1.36 -9.30 33.13
CA THR A 303 0.35 -10.33 33.43
C THR A 303 -0.95 -9.99 32.70
N LEU A 304 -1.72 -11.00 32.29
CA LEU A 304 -3.07 -10.81 31.71
C LEU A 304 -4.12 -10.57 32.79
#